data_AF-A0A3R6RXX1-F1
#
_entry.id   AF-A0A3R6RXX1-F1
#
_cell.length_a   1.000
_cell.length_b   1.000
_cell.length_c   1.000
_cell.angle_alpha   90.00
_cell.angle_beta   90.00
_cell.angle_gamma   90.00
#
_symmetry.space_group_name_H-M   'P 1'
#
loop_
_entity.id
_entity.type
_entity.pdbx_description
1 polymer ?
#
loop_
_entity_poly.entity_id
_entity_poly.type
_entity_poly.pdbx_seq_one_letter_code
_entity_poly.pdbx_strand_id
1 'polypeptide(L)'
;MYFDLNIGEWEFANDYEDIYFLIHCLYNAKTELYDRTLTDMRSRYDPTEAYINSYNKKWSDWYAINLYKKCRKCIELATLKPFNNQKWINYKWRYKVSAQGWINLYQQLLQDNKYADWIIKETCIIKDEELVIEYHGLDRRIKL
;
A
#
# COMPACT_ATOMS: atom_id res chain seq x y z
N MET A 1 13.82 -5.83 17.40
CA MET A 1 14.88 -6.48 16.60
C MET A 1 14.38 -6.46 15.16
N TYR A 2 14.82 -5.45 14.40
CA TYR A 2 14.46 -5.31 12.99
C TYR A 2 15.44 -6.16 12.19
N PHE A 3 14.92 -7.09 11.41
CA PHE A 3 15.74 -7.86 10.50
C PHE A 3 16.22 -6.90 9.41
N ASP A 4 17.54 -6.73 9.29
CA ASP A 4 18.13 -6.28 8.03
C ASP A 4 17.65 -7.26 6.96
N LEU A 5 16.72 -6.81 6.12
CA LEU A 5 16.12 -7.64 5.08
C LEU A 5 17.15 -7.81 3.97
N ASN A 6 18.02 -8.82 4.10
CA ASN A 6 18.83 -9.32 3.00
C ASN A 6 17.90 -9.94 1.95
N ILE A 7 17.41 -9.11 1.02
CA ILE A 7 16.54 -9.53 -0.10
C ILE A 7 17.17 -10.66 -0.91
N GLY A 8 18.51 -10.74 -0.95
CA GLY A 8 19.25 -11.81 -1.62
C GLY A 8 19.01 -13.22 -1.08
N GLU A 9 18.40 -13.36 0.12
CA GLU A 9 18.06 -14.66 0.72
C GLU A 9 16.61 -15.11 0.42
N TRP A 10 15.85 -14.30 -0.32
CA TRP A 10 14.44 -14.59 -0.61
C TRP A 10 14.33 -15.37 -1.92
N GLU A 11 14.39 -16.69 -1.81
CA GLU A 11 14.06 -17.58 -2.92
C GLU A 11 12.54 -17.55 -3.15
N PHE A 12 12.08 -16.78 -4.14
CA PHE A 12 10.70 -16.88 -4.63
C PHE A 12 10.53 -18.18 -5.39
N ALA A 13 9.51 -18.96 -5.03
CA ALA A 13 9.28 -20.26 -5.65
C ALA A 13 8.87 -20.20 -7.13
N ASN A 14 8.43 -19.01 -7.62
CA ASN A 14 8.07 -18.71 -9.02
C ASN A 14 7.60 -17.26 -9.18
N ASP A 15 7.44 -16.82 -10.43
CA ASP A 15 6.89 -15.51 -10.85
C ASP A 15 5.52 -15.19 -10.22
N TYR A 16 4.72 -16.21 -9.87
CA TYR A 16 3.41 -16.05 -9.23
C TYR A 16 3.49 -15.79 -7.72
N GLU A 17 4.57 -16.21 -7.04
CA GLU A 17 4.89 -15.75 -5.70
C GLU A 17 5.50 -14.35 -5.72
N ASP A 18 6.32 -14.07 -6.73
CA ASP A 18 6.96 -12.77 -6.93
C ASP A 18 5.92 -11.64 -7.04
N ILE A 19 4.90 -11.78 -7.88
CA ILE A 19 3.91 -10.71 -8.05
C ILE A 19 3.05 -10.42 -6.79
N TYR A 20 2.67 -11.44 -6.02
CA TYR A 20 1.93 -11.23 -4.76
C TYR A 20 2.82 -10.47 -3.77
N PHE A 21 4.10 -10.84 -3.69
CA PHE A 21 5.06 -10.16 -2.83
C PHE A 21 5.25 -8.70 -3.24
N LEU A 22 5.57 -8.45 -4.51
CA LEU A 22 5.83 -7.11 -5.04
C LEU A 22 4.64 -6.18 -4.78
N ILE A 23 3.42 -6.65 -5.07
CA ILE A 23 2.20 -5.85 -4.88
C ILE A 23 1.90 -5.64 -3.40
N HIS A 24 2.18 -6.62 -2.54
CA HIS A 24 2.02 -6.45 -1.08
C HIS A 24 3.01 -5.42 -0.52
N CYS A 25 4.27 -5.43 -0.98
CA CYS A 25 5.26 -4.40 -0.61
C CYS A 25 4.80 -3.00 -1.00
N LEU A 26 4.35 -2.86 -2.26
CA LEU A 26 3.81 -1.61 -2.79
C LEU A 26 2.62 -1.12 -1.97
N TYR A 27 1.67 -2.00 -1.66
CA TYR A 27 0.48 -1.67 -0.89
C TYR A 27 0.81 -1.11 0.50
N ASN A 28 1.69 -1.80 1.24
CA ASN A 28 2.05 -1.38 2.60
C ASN A 28 2.85 -0.07 2.58
N ALA A 29 3.84 0.04 1.68
CA ALA A 29 4.65 1.25 1.57
C ALA A 29 3.81 2.47 1.19
N LYS A 30 2.96 2.37 0.18
CA LYS A 30 2.11 3.48 -0.27
C LYS A 30 1.06 3.89 0.78
N THR A 31 0.47 2.93 1.49
CA THR A 31 -0.48 3.21 2.57
C THR A 31 0.21 3.99 3.69
N GLU A 32 1.38 3.54 4.14
CA GLU A 32 2.15 4.24 5.18
C GLU A 32 2.61 5.62 4.70
N LEU A 33 3.11 5.75 3.46
CA LEU A 33 3.49 7.04 2.90
C LEU A 33 2.33 8.03 2.87
N TYR A 34 1.12 7.55 2.52
CA TYR A 34 -0.09 8.38 2.58
C TYR A 34 -0.45 8.74 4.03
N ASP A 35 -0.43 7.78 4.95
CA ASP A 35 -0.77 8.01 6.35
C ASP A 35 0.16 9.04 7.02
N ARG A 36 1.45 9.04 6.65
CA ARG A 36 2.43 10.07 7.06
C ARG A 36 2.10 11.46 6.53
N THR A 37 1.32 11.60 5.44
CA THR A 37 0.83 12.92 4.97
C THR A 37 -0.32 13.44 5.84
N LEU A 38 -1.01 12.55 6.57
CA LEU A 38 -2.14 12.90 7.43
C LEU A 38 -1.67 13.26 8.85
N THR A 39 -0.50 12.81 9.27
CA THR A 39 -0.02 13.01 10.64
C THR A 39 1.49 12.82 10.83
N ASP A 40 2.08 13.67 11.67
CA ASP A 40 3.45 13.51 12.17
C ASP A 40 3.55 12.60 13.41
N MET A 41 2.41 12.21 14.01
CA MET A 41 2.40 11.30 15.15
C MET A 41 2.82 9.89 14.73
N ARG A 42 3.45 9.16 15.65
CA ARG A 42 3.90 7.78 15.45
C ARG A 42 3.22 6.83 16.41
N SER A 43 3.00 5.61 15.94
CA SER A 43 2.39 4.54 16.71
C SER A 43 3.22 4.25 17.96
N ARG A 44 2.53 3.96 19.07
CA ARG A 44 3.17 3.56 20.33
C ARG A 44 3.86 2.20 20.26
N TYR A 45 3.51 1.37 19.27
CA TYR A 45 3.98 0.00 19.13
C TYR A 45 5.07 -0.14 18.07
N ASP A 46 5.01 0.67 17.01
CA ASP A 46 6.07 0.82 16.01
C ASP A 46 6.31 2.32 15.79
N PRO A 47 7.42 2.91 16.29
CA PRO A 47 7.69 4.34 16.12
C PRO A 47 7.93 4.74 14.67
N THR A 48 8.02 3.77 13.75
CA THR A 48 8.10 4.03 12.31
C THR A 48 6.74 4.06 11.61
N GLU A 49 5.66 3.61 12.27
CA GLU A 49 4.29 3.59 11.74
C GLU A 49 3.58 4.91 12.07
N ALA A 50 2.88 5.48 11.10
CA ALA A 50 2.06 6.66 11.31
C ALA A 50 0.86 6.36 12.23
N TYR A 51 0.63 7.21 13.24
CA TYR A 51 -0.51 7.04 14.15
C TYR A 51 -1.77 7.69 13.60
N ILE A 52 -2.69 6.88 13.07
CA ILE A 52 -3.98 7.34 12.55
C ILE A 52 -5.02 7.48 13.68
N ASN A 53 -5.37 8.73 14.00
CA ASN A 53 -6.45 9.06 14.92
C ASN A 53 -7.83 9.03 14.23
N SER A 54 -8.92 9.20 15.01
CA SER A 54 -10.29 9.18 14.50
C SER A 54 -10.57 10.24 13.43
N TYR A 55 -9.94 11.42 13.50
CA TYR A 55 -10.10 12.50 12.51
C TYR A 55 -9.56 12.13 11.13
N ASN A 56 -8.40 11.45 11.10
CA ASN A 56 -7.72 11.05 9.88
C ASN A 56 -8.15 9.68 9.36
N LYS A 57 -8.79 8.86 10.20
CA LYS A 57 -9.16 7.49 9.88
C LYS A 57 -9.93 7.35 8.58
N LYS A 58 -10.92 8.23 8.33
CA LYS A 58 -11.73 8.17 7.09
C LYS A 58 -10.89 8.29 5.83
N TRP A 59 -9.83 9.10 5.87
CA TRP A 59 -8.96 9.35 4.72
C TRP A 59 -7.97 8.21 4.51
N SER A 60 -7.40 7.70 5.61
CA SER A 60 -6.54 6.51 5.61
C SER A 60 -7.30 5.29 5.08
N ASP A 61 -8.49 5.01 5.62
CA ASP A 61 -9.36 3.91 5.19
C ASP A 61 -9.72 4.03 3.70
N TRP A 62 -10.13 5.23 3.25
CA TRP A 62 -10.47 5.46 1.85
C TRP A 62 -9.28 5.16 0.94
N TYR A 63 -8.08 5.64 1.28
CA TYR A 63 -6.89 5.41 0.49
C TYR A 63 -6.55 3.92 0.43
N ALA A 64 -6.48 3.25 1.59
CA ALA A 64 -6.16 1.83 1.70
C ALA A 64 -7.15 0.96 0.89
N ILE A 65 -8.46 1.23 1.00
CA ILE A 65 -9.50 0.48 0.26
C ILE A 65 -9.33 0.65 -1.26
N ASN A 66 -9.09 1.88 -1.73
CA ASN A 66 -8.92 2.13 -3.16
C ASN A 66 -7.62 1.53 -3.69
N LEU A 67 -6.54 1.57 -2.91
CA LEU A 67 -5.26 0.95 -3.26
C LEU A 67 -5.38 -0.55 -3.34
N TYR A 68 -6.05 -1.16 -2.36
CA TYR A 68 -6.31 -2.59 -2.35
C TYR A 68 -7.05 -3.07 -3.60
N LYS A 69 -8.10 -2.35 -4.03
CA LYS A 69 -8.84 -2.67 -5.26
C LYS A 69 -7.94 -2.64 -6.49
N LYS A 70 -7.09 -1.62 -6.63
CA LYS A 70 -6.12 -1.50 -7.73
C LYS A 70 -5.06 -2.61 -7.67
N CYS A 71 -4.53 -2.91 -6.49
CA CYS A 71 -3.57 -3.99 -6.26
C CYS A 71 -4.14 -5.36 -6.66
N ARG A 72 -5.37 -5.65 -6.23
CA ARG A 72 -6.09 -6.86 -6.61
C ARG A 72 -6.20 -7.01 -8.12
N LYS A 73 -6.64 -5.95 -8.82
CA LYS A 73 -6.74 -5.92 -10.28
C LYS A 73 -5.38 -6.18 -10.94
N CYS A 74 -4.30 -5.57 -10.44
CA CYS A 74 -2.94 -5.80 -10.97
C CYS A 74 -2.53 -7.27 -10.83
N ILE A 75 -2.80 -7.90 -9.70
CA ILE A 75 -2.49 -9.32 -9.49
C ILE A 75 -3.28 -10.21 -10.44
N GLU A 76 -4.59 -9.96 -10.59
CA GLU A 76 -5.44 -10.73 -11.51
C GLU A 76 -4.94 -10.60 -12.96
N LEU A 77 -4.57 -9.40 -13.40
CA LEU A 77 -4.03 -9.15 -14.74
C LEU A 77 -2.66 -9.77 -14.97
N ALA A 78 -1.74 -9.63 -14.01
CA ALA A 78 -0.38 -10.15 -14.15
C ALA A 78 -0.33 -11.68 -14.13
N THR A 79 -1.25 -12.31 -13.40
CA THR A 79 -1.25 -13.77 -13.21
C THR A 79 -2.22 -14.51 -14.11
N LEU A 80 -3.16 -13.80 -14.74
CA LEU A 80 -4.31 -14.36 -15.47
C LEU A 80 -5.13 -15.35 -14.64
N LYS A 81 -5.13 -15.17 -13.30
CA LYS A 81 -5.83 -16.03 -12.34
C LYS A 81 -6.71 -15.18 -11.42
N PRO A 82 -7.81 -15.73 -10.89
CA PRO A 82 -8.58 -15.06 -9.84
C PRO A 82 -7.72 -14.72 -8.63
N PHE A 83 -8.03 -13.60 -7.98
CA PHE A 83 -7.33 -13.18 -6.76
C PHE A 83 -7.53 -14.19 -5.62
N ASN A 84 -6.43 -14.55 -4.96
CA ASN A 84 -6.41 -15.48 -3.84
C ASN A 84 -6.35 -14.70 -2.52
N ASN A 85 -7.53 -14.49 -1.91
CA ASN A 85 -7.66 -13.80 -0.63
C ASN A 85 -6.85 -14.47 0.49
N GLN A 86 -6.81 -15.81 0.52
CA GLN A 86 -6.07 -16.54 1.54
C GLN A 86 -4.57 -16.28 1.42
N LYS A 87 -4.04 -16.26 0.19
CA LYS A 87 -2.64 -15.92 -0.07
C LYS A 87 -2.33 -14.50 0.38
N TRP A 88 -3.17 -13.52 0.03
CA TRP A 88 -3.00 -12.14 0.48
C TRP A 88 -2.94 -12.00 2.01
N ILE A 89 -3.89 -12.64 2.72
CA ILE A 89 -3.92 -12.62 4.19
C ILE A 89 -2.66 -13.28 4.76
N ASN A 90 -2.24 -14.42 4.21
CA ASN A 90 -1.06 -15.14 4.67
C ASN A 90 0.24 -14.34 4.48
N TYR A 91 0.32 -13.49 3.45
CA TYR A 91 1.49 -12.62 3.23
C TYR A 91 1.74 -11.63 4.37
N LYS A 92 0.67 -11.06 4.94
CA LYS A 92 0.76 -10.21 6.14
C LYS A 92 1.37 -10.94 7.34
N TRP A 93 1.06 -12.22 7.51
CA TRP A 93 1.56 -13.02 8.64
C TRP A 93 2.97 -13.57 8.40
N ARG A 94 3.32 -13.85 7.14
CA ARG A 94 4.62 -14.40 6.74
C ARG A 94 5.76 -13.39 6.95
N TYR A 95 5.50 -12.10 6.74
CA TYR A 95 6.53 -11.06 6.75
C TYR A 95 6.28 -10.03 7.85
N LYS A 96 7.09 -10.10 8.91
CA LYS A 96 7.06 -9.15 10.04
C LYS A 96 8.02 -7.99 9.78
N VAL A 97 7.58 -7.03 8.98
CA VAL A 97 8.37 -5.85 8.58
C VAL A 97 7.75 -4.59 9.18
N SER A 98 8.57 -3.66 9.68
CA SER A 98 8.12 -2.33 10.12
C SER A 98 7.52 -1.53 8.98
N ALA A 99 6.77 -0.49 9.34
CA ALA A 99 6.34 0.53 8.39
C ALA A 99 7.53 1.12 7.59
N GLN A 100 8.64 1.48 8.24
CA GLN A 100 9.84 1.93 7.50
C GLN A 100 10.49 0.82 6.67
N GLY A 101 10.47 -0.43 7.15
CA GLY A 101 11.01 -1.56 6.39
C GLY A 101 10.26 -1.78 5.07
N TRP A 102 8.93 -1.66 5.07
CA TRP A 102 8.13 -1.72 3.85
C TRP A 102 8.47 -0.61 2.86
N ILE A 103 8.67 0.62 3.36
CA ILE A 103 9.09 1.76 2.52
C ILE A 103 10.46 1.51 1.90
N ASN A 104 11.44 1.09 2.69
CA ASN A 104 12.80 0.83 2.21
C ASN A 104 12.80 -0.26 1.13
N LEU A 105 12.07 -1.36 1.38
CA LEU A 105 11.91 -2.46 0.44
C LEU A 105 11.25 -1.99 -0.86
N TYR A 106 10.18 -1.22 -0.79
CA TYR A 106 9.53 -0.64 -1.96
C TYR A 106 10.48 0.25 -2.78
N GLN A 107 11.26 1.10 -2.12
CA GLN A 107 12.24 1.97 -2.79
C GLN A 107 13.35 1.16 -3.48
N GLN A 108 13.85 0.11 -2.84
CA GLN A 108 14.83 -0.78 -3.45
C GLN A 108 14.25 -1.50 -4.68
N LEU A 109 13.02 -2.03 -4.58
CA LEU A 109 12.34 -2.70 -5.70
C LEU A 109 12.07 -1.75 -6.89
N LEU A 110 11.84 -0.46 -6.62
CA LEU A 110 11.79 0.57 -7.66
C LEU A 110 13.15 0.79 -8.33
N GLN A 111 14.23 0.92 -7.54
CA GLN A 111 15.59 1.09 -8.06
C GLN A 111 16.03 -0.10 -8.90
N ASP A 112 15.65 -1.30 -8.49
CA ASP A 112 15.95 -2.56 -9.17
C ASP A 112 15.00 -2.84 -10.36
N ASN A 113 14.12 -1.89 -10.71
CA ASN A 113 13.13 -2.01 -11.79
C ASN A 113 12.26 -3.29 -11.72
N LYS A 114 11.89 -3.70 -10.51
CA LYS A 114 11.08 -4.91 -10.30
C LYS A 114 9.59 -4.71 -10.60
N TYR A 115 9.12 -3.47 -10.65
CA TYR A 115 7.75 -3.15 -11.01
C TYR A 115 7.64 -2.84 -12.50
N ALA A 116 6.73 -3.52 -13.18
CA ALA A 116 6.33 -3.12 -14.52
C ALA A 116 5.63 -1.74 -14.48
N ASP A 117 5.92 -0.88 -15.46
CA ASP A 117 5.41 0.50 -15.52
C ASP A 117 3.87 0.58 -15.40
N TRP A 118 3.16 -0.37 -16.01
CA TRP A 118 1.70 -0.40 -15.97
C TRP A 118 1.16 -0.65 -14.56
N ILE A 119 1.89 -1.39 -13.70
CA ILE A 119 1.52 -1.60 -12.29
C ILE A 119 1.64 -0.28 -11.53
N ILE A 120 2.72 0.46 -11.72
CA ILE A 120 2.94 1.75 -11.07
C ILE A 120 1.84 2.73 -11.48
N LYS A 121 1.50 2.77 -12.78
CA LYS A 121 0.44 3.61 -13.33
C LYS A 121 -0.94 3.23 -12.77
N GLU A 122 -1.30 1.95 -12.80
CA GLU A 122 -2.62 1.48 -12.34
C GLU A 122 -2.81 1.69 -10.83
N THR A 123 -1.75 1.50 -10.04
CA THR A 123 -1.74 1.71 -8.58
C THR A 123 -1.50 3.16 -8.17
N CYS A 124 -1.44 4.10 -9.12
CA CYS A 124 -1.45 5.51 -8.79
C CYS A 124 -2.81 5.87 -8.19
N ILE A 125 -2.80 6.40 -6.97
CA ILE A 125 -3.94 7.05 -6.35
C ILE A 125 -3.55 8.49 -6.27
N ILE A 126 -3.92 9.22 -7.30
CA ILE A 126 -3.81 10.65 -7.25
C ILE A 126 -4.93 11.09 -6.30
N LYS A 127 -4.56 11.84 -5.26
CA LYS A 127 -5.54 12.71 -4.62
C LYS A 127 -5.71 13.88 -5.59
N ASP A 128 -6.35 13.62 -6.73
CA ASP A 128 -6.57 14.69 -7.70
C ASP A 128 -7.46 15.71 -6.99
N GLU A 129 -6.95 16.94 -6.96
CA GLU A 129 -7.62 18.14 -6.49
C GLU A 129 -9.07 18.26 -7.05
N GLU A 130 -9.40 17.51 -8.10
CA GLU A 130 -10.74 17.35 -8.69
C GLU A 130 -11.78 16.64 -7.80
N LEU A 131 -11.44 15.64 -6.99
CA LEU A 131 -12.41 14.94 -6.12
C LEU A 131 -12.73 15.72 -4.83
N VAL A 132 -11.81 16.57 -4.39
CA VAL A 132 -12.01 17.50 -3.26
C VAL A 132 -13.03 18.58 -3.65
N ILE A 133 -13.06 18.99 -4.92
CA ILE A 133 -14.08 19.91 -5.47
C ILE A 133 -15.46 19.23 -5.48
N GLU A 134 -15.55 17.95 -5.87
CA GLU A 134 -16.83 17.23 -5.92
C GLU A 134 -17.41 17.00 -4.51
N TYR A 135 -16.57 16.69 -3.52
CA TYR A 135 -16.99 16.52 -2.13
C TYR A 135 -17.36 17.84 -1.44
N HIS A 136 -16.62 18.94 -1.70
CA HIS A 136 -17.00 20.29 -1.23
C HIS A 136 -18.17 20.91 -2.03
N GLY A 137 -18.50 20.38 -3.19
CA GLY A 137 -19.70 20.72 -3.98
C GLY A 137 -20.97 20.03 -3.46
N LEU A 138 -20.84 18.80 -2.96
CA LEU A 138 -21.94 18.03 -2.36
C LEU A 138 -22.25 18.45 -0.91
N ASP A 139 -21.26 18.87 -0.13
CA ASP A 139 -21.42 19.33 1.26
C ASP A 139 -21.98 20.78 1.38
N ARG A 140 -22.13 21.49 0.25
CA ARG A 140 -22.80 22.81 0.21
C ARG A 140 -24.31 22.74 0.01
N ARG A 141 -24.92 21.56 -0.03
CA ARG A 141 -26.40 21.39 -0.10
C ARG A 141 -27.08 21.12 1.24
N ILE A 142 -26.37 21.28 2.37
CA ILE A 142 -27.04 21.37 3.67
C ILE A 142 -26.47 22.59 4.41
N LYS A 143 -27.07 23.75 4.16
CA LYS A 143 -27.14 24.84 5.12
C LYS A 143 -28.59 25.25 5.29
N LEU A 144 -29.08 24.93 6.49
CA LEU A 144 -30.32 25.33 7.18
C LEU A 144 -31.64 24.85 6.56
#